data_AF-A0A494R424-F1
#
_entry.id   AF-A0A494R424-F1
#
_cell.length_a   1.000
_cell.length_b   1.000
_cell.length_c   1.000
_cell.angle_alpha   90.00
_cell.angle_beta   90.00
_cell.angle_gamma   90.00
#
_symmetry.space_group_name_H-M   'P 1'
#
loop_
_entity.id
_entity.type
_entity.pdbx_description
1 polymer ?
#
loop_
_entity_poly.entity_id
_entity_poly.type
_entity_poly.pdbx_seq_one_letter_code
_entity_poly.pdbx_strand_id
1 'polypeptide(L)'
;MFNFFKKKKVKDASSPDDTRPAPVSAMVSKPMHALNNMTGAELAEEGLRQIAVAIKNNAIKIEPGRVYPDVYAHGDKPEGVARLTYVMFSPTVQNEVMARCTIIFDSVRKGIATWQVDWAVAQNYRNNNWGKTIALKALTEFCNGMQDKLSDGFAIEAVVDEGNEASIKIAESLIGNEKVIFNKDTGKNVHTFLRHFEL
;
A
#
# COMPACT_ATOMS: atom_id res chain seq x y z
N MET A 1 35.81 -32.95 61.53
CA MET A 1 36.76 -33.58 60.58
C MET A 1 36.71 -32.77 59.28
N PHE A 2 37.85 -32.19 58.87
CA PHE A 2 38.15 -31.51 57.59
C PHE A 2 37.75 -32.39 56.36
N ASN A 3 37.51 -31.97 55.11
CA ASN A 3 37.98 -30.90 54.20
C ASN A 3 36.95 -30.79 53.01
N PHE A 4 36.60 -29.60 52.51
CA PHE A 4 37.11 -28.95 51.28
C PHE A 4 37.07 -29.74 49.96
N PHE A 5 36.23 -29.33 48.99
CA PHE A 5 36.64 -29.06 47.60
C PHE A 5 35.68 -28.10 46.87
N LYS A 6 36.24 -27.02 46.30
CA LYS A 6 35.64 -26.05 45.39
C LYS A 6 35.81 -26.49 43.92
N LYS A 7 34.91 -25.98 43.06
CA LYS A 7 34.99 -25.65 41.60
C LYS A 7 33.80 -26.29 40.85
N LYS A 8 33.16 -25.68 39.84
CA LYS A 8 33.47 -24.49 39.01
C LYS A 8 32.15 -24.05 38.36
N LYS A 9 31.93 -22.74 38.20
CA LYS A 9 30.92 -22.17 37.28
C LYS A 9 31.26 -22.61 35.85
N VAL A 10 30.30 -23.24 35.16
CA VAL A 10 30.33 -23.34 33.70
C VAL A 10 29.72 -22.05 33.16
N LYS A 11 30.54 -21.30 32.43
CA LYS A 11 30.12 -20.24 31.51
C LYS A 11 29.69 -20.96 30.24
N ASP A 12 28.42 -20.91 29.89
CA ASP A 12 28.05 -21.24 28.52
C ASP A 12 28.38 -20.05 27.62
N ALA A 13 29.18 -20.38 26.61
CA ALA A 13 29.73 -19.47 25.63
C ALA A 13 28.61 -18.96 24.72
N SER A 14 28.56 -17.65 24.54
CA SER A 14 27.89 -17.01 23.42
C SER A 14 28.54 -17.50 22.12
N SER A 15 27.79 -18.26 21.33
CA SER A 15 28.11 -18.56 19.93
C SER A 15 28.11 -17.26 19.11
N PRO A 16 29.13 -16.98 18.28
CA PRO A 16 29.25 -15.72 17.55
C PRO A 16 28.54 -15.70 16.18
N ASP A 17 27.58 -16.60 15.92
CA ASP A 17 26.91 -16.66 14.61
C ASP A 17 25.39 -16.83 14.72
N ASP A 18 24.76 -15.92 15.47
CA ASP A 18 23.30 -15.80 15.51
C ASP A 18 22.86 -14.62 14.61
N THR A 19 22.84 -14.85 13.30
CA THR A 19 22.30 -13.92 12.29
C THR A 19 20.78 -14.02 12.15
N ARG A 20 20.05 -14.42 13.21
CA ARG A 20 18.59 -14.37 13.19
C ARG A 20 18.15 -12.90 13.14
N PRO A 21 17.37 -12.47 12.12
CA PRO A 21 16.79 -11.14 12.12
C PRO A 21 15.91 -10.99 13.36
N ALA A 22 16.02 -9.84 14.02
CA ALA A 22 15.26 -9.52 15.21
C ALA A 22 13.75 -9.76 14.99
N PRO A 23 13.01 -10.23 16.01
CA PRO A 23 11.58 -10.46 15.88
C PRO A 23 10.87 -9.14 15.53
N VAL A 24 10.07 -9.16 14.46
CA VAL A 24 9.32 -8.02 13.89
C VAL A 24 8.17 -7.54 14.80
N SER A 25 8.25 -7.81 16.10
CA SER A 25 7.16 -7.62 17.08
C SER A 25 7.10 -6.20 17.68
N ALA A 26 7.76 -5.21 17.07
CA ALA A 26 7.76 -3.83 17.56
C ALA A 26 7.51 -2.78 16.48
N MET A 27 6.80 -3.10 15.39
CA MET A 27 6.33 -2.07 14.46
C MET A 27 5.06 -1.40 14.99
N VAL A 28 5.25 -0.56 16.00
CA VAL A 28 4.26 0.40 16.48
C VAL A 28 3.80 1.24 15.27
N SER A 29 2.50 1.27 14.99
CA SER A 29 1.91 2.22 14.05
C SER A 29 2.40 3.63 14.39
N LYS A 30 2.94 4.36 13.40
CA LYS A 30 3.40 5.73 13.65
C LYS A 30 2.26 6.56 14.25
N PRO A 31 2.51 7.40 15.27
CA PRO A 31 1.47 8.22 15.88
C PRO A 31 0.82 9.14 14.84
N MET A 32 -0.48 9.44 14.96
CA MET A 32 -1.24 10.19 13.95
C MET A 32 -0.60 11.53 13.56
N HIS A 33 0.03 12.24 14.51
CA HIS A 33 0.76 13.47 14.21
C HIS A 33 1.95 13.30 13.25
N ALA A 34 2.55 12.11 13.19
CA ALA A 34 3.64 11.81 12.26
C ALA A 34 3.16 11.52 10.84
N LEU A 35 1.87 11.21 10.64
CA LEU A 35 1.29 11.02 9.29
C LEU A 35 1.06 12.36 8.59
N ASN A 36 0.75 13.42 9.33
CA ASN A 36 0.43 14.74 8.77
C ASN A 36 1.61 15.44 8.06
N ASN A 37 2.84 14.96 8.26
CA ASN A 37 4.05 15.52 7.65
C ASN A 37 4.61 14.65 6.52
N MET A 38 3.95 13.54 6.19
CA MET A 38 4.40 12.64 5.15
C MET A 38 4.03 13.14 3.76
N THR A 39 4.92 12.90 2.82
CA THR A 39 4.61 12.95 1.39
C THR A 39 3.58 11.87 1.04
N GLY A 40 2.88 12.04 -0.10
CA GLY A 40 1.98 11.02 -0.62
C GLY A 40 2.69 9.67 -0.86
N ALA A 41 3.97 9.70 -1.27
CA ALA A 41 4.77 8.49 -1.43
C ALA A 41 4.98 7.76 -0.10
N GLU A 42 5.33 8.48 0.97
CA GLU A 42 5.52 7.90 2.30
C GLU A 42 4.21 7.36 2.89
N LEU A 43 3.08 8.04 2.65
CA LEU A 43 1.76 7.54 3.05
C LEU A 43 1.40 6.25 2.31
N ALA A 44 1.66 6.19 1.00
CA ALA A 44 1.42 4.99 0.20
C ALA A 44 2.30 3.81 0.66
N GLU A 45 3.57 4.06 0.99
CA GLU A 45 4.50 3.06 1.54
C GLU A 45 4.07 2.58 2.93
N GLU A 46 3.63 3.48 3.81
CA GLU A 46 3.09 3.12 5.11
C GLU A 46 1.81 2.28 4.96
N GLY A 47 0.93 2.61 4.01
CA GLY A 47 -0.25 1.81 3.69
C GLY A 47 0.10 0.38 3.24
N LEU A 48 1.12 0.22 2.41
CA LEU A 48 1.65 -1.10 2.02
C LEU A 48 2.15 -1.88 3.24
N ARG A 49 2.88 -1.23 4.15
CA ARG A 49 3.37 -1.85 5.37
C ARG A 49 2.23 -2.32 6.28
N GLN A 50 1.22 -1.46 6.47
CA GLN A 50 0.09 -1.75 7.34
C GLN A 50 -0.76 -2.91 6.83
N ILE A 51 -1.06 -2.96 5.52
CA ILE A 51 -1.82 -4.09 4.95
C ILE A 51 -1.03 -5.40 5.08
N ALA A 52 0.30 -5.37 4.88
CA ALA A 52 1.14 -6.55 5.02
C ALA A 52 1.13 -7.08 6.46
N VAL A 53 1.20 -6.19 7.46
CA VAL A 53 1.09 -6.57 8.89
C VAL A 53 -0.30 -7.14 9.19
N ALA A 54 -1.36 -6.52 8.69
CA ALA A 54 -2.73 -6.99 8.91
C ALA A 54 -2.97 -8.39 8.32
N ILE A 55 -2.48 -8.65 7.10
CA ILE A 55 -2.53 -9.98 6.46
C ILE A 55 -1.75 -11.00 7.28
N LYS A 56 -0.49 -10.68 7.64
CA LYS A 56 0.37 -11.58 8.42
C LYS A 56 -0.23 -11.98 9.76
N ASN A 57 -0.94 -11.05 10.40
CA ASN A 57 -1.59 -11.27 11.69
C ASN A 57 -2.99 -11.87 11.56
N ASN A 58 -3.45 -12.22 10.35
CA ASN A 58 -4.83 -12.65 10.07
C ASN A 58 -5.90 -11.67 10.60
N ALA A 59 -5.56 -10.37 10.66
CA ALA A 59 -6.46 -9.33 11.13
C ALA A 59 -7.50 -8.92 10.06
N ILE A 60 -7.22 -9.24 8.80
CA ILE A 60 -8.12 -9.02 7.67
C ILE A 60 -8.19 -10.27 6.80
N LYS A 61 -9.32 -10.41 6.10
CA LYS A 61 -9.49 -11.43 5.06
C LYS A 61 -9.21 -10.81 3.69
N ILE A 62 -8.43 -11.51 2.87
CA ILE A 62 -8.21 -11.18 1.46
C ILE A 62 -8.79 -12.28 0.58
N GLU A 63 -9.23 -11.91 -0.61
CA GLU A 63 -9.79 -12.84 -1.59
C GLU A 63 -9.11 -12.64 -2.95
N PRO A 64 -8.86 -13.69 -3.73
CA PRO A 64 -8.28 -13.53 -5.07
C PRO A 64 -9.22 -12.70 -5.97
N GLY A 65 -8.62 -11.91 -6.84
CA GLY A 65 -9.29 -11.10 -7.85
C GLY A 65 -10.08 -11.96 -8.82
N ARG A 66 -11.14 -11.38 -9.39
CA ARG A 66 -12.03 -12.09 -10.33
C ARG A 66 -11.46 -12.12 -11.75
N VAL A 67 -10.72 -11.08 -12.12
CA VAL A 67 -10.08 -10.92 -13.44
C VAL A 67 -8.62 -11.38 -13.38
N TYR A 68 -7.91 -11.05 -12.31
CA TYR A 68 -6.51 -11.34 -12.07
C TYR A 68 -6.35 -12.16 -10.77
N PRO A 69 -6.26 -13.50 -10.86
CA PRO A 69 -6.12 -14.37 -9.68
C PRO A 69 -4.84 -14.16 -8.87
N ASP A 70 -3.84 -13.46 -9.44
CA ASP A 70 -2.59 -13.12 -8.75
C ASP A 70 -2.65 -11.78 -7.99
N VAL A 71 -3.78 -11.08 -8.06
CA VAL A 71 -4.11 -9.92 -7.23
C VAL A 71 -5.11 -10.35 -6.17
N TYR A 72 -4.93 -9.91 -4.93
CA TYR A 72 -5.85 -10.21 -3.84
C TYR A 72 -6.48 -8.92 -3.35
N ALA A 73 -7.78 -8.94 -3.10
CA ALA A 73 -8.57 -7.78 -2.69
C ALA A 73 -9.04 -7.91 -1.25
N HIS A 74 -9.10 -6.76 -0.57
CA HIS A 74 -9.80 -6.54 0.69
C HIS A 74 -10.68 -5.31 0.55
N GLY A 75 -11.92 -5.38 1.02
CA GLY A 75 -12.81 -4.24 1.07
C GLY A 75 -13.23 -3.92 2.51
N ASP A 76 -13.13 -2.65 2.89
CA ASP A 76 -13.53 -2.16 4.21
C ASP A 76 -14.13 -0.75 4.14
N LYS A 77 -14.49 -0.22 5.32
CA LYS A 77 -15.11 1.11 5.50
C LYS A 77 -14.53 1.87 6.69
N PRO A 78 -13.24 2.23 6.69
CA PRO A 78 -12.67 3.09 7.73
C PRO A 78 -13.46 4.41 7.81
N GLU A 79 -13.95 4.75 9.00
CA GLU A 79 -14.76 5.96 9.23
C GLU A 79 -15.98 6.09 8.29
N GLY A 80 -16.52 4.96 7.82
CA GLY A 80 -17.64 4.92 6.90
C GLY A 80 -17.30 5.14 5.42
N VAL A 81 -16.04 5.43 5.09
CA VAL A 81 -15.56 5.67 3.72
C VAL A 81 -15.19 4.35 3.06
N ALA A 82 -15.84 4.00 1.94
CA ALA A 82 -15.55 2.77 1.22
C ALA A 82 -14.11 2.75 0.70
N ARG A 83 -13.41 1.66 0.97
CA ARG A 83 -12.03 1.46 0.52
C ARG A 83 -11.85 0.03 0.01
N LEU A 84 -11.23 -0.09 -1.15
CA LEU A 84 -10.79 -1.36 -1.72
C LEU A 84 -9.25 -1.34 -1.81
N THR A 85 -8.61 -2.30 -1.15
CA THR A 85 -7.17 -2.49 -1.18
C THR A 85 -6.84 -3.77 -1.93
N TYR A 86 -5.96 -3.66 -2.91
CA TYR A 86 -5.46 -4.73 -3.76
C TYR A 86 -3.99 -4.95 -3.47
N VAL A 87 -3.58 -6.21 -3.38
CA VAL A 87 -2.19 -6.59 -3.09
C VAL A 87 -1.70 -7.68 -4.04
N MET A 88 -0.40 -7.66 -4.30
CA MET A 88 0.32 -8.76 -4.94
C MET A 88 1.37 -9.31 -3.99
N PHE A 89 1.50 -10.63 -3.98
CA PHE A 89 2.53 -11.31 -3.20
C PHE A 89 3.79 -11.54 -4.02
N SER A 90 4.93 -11.61 -3.33
CA SER A 90 6.20 -11.98 -3.93
C SER A 90 6.11 -13.38 -4.56
N PRO A 91 6.66 -13.57 -5.77
CA PRO A 91 6.77 -14.89 -6.38
C PRO A 91 7.86 -15.74 -5.74
N THR A 92 8.78 -15.16 -4.95
CA THR A 92 9.97 -15.84 -4.41
C THR A 92 9.97 -15.94 -2.89
N VAL A 93 9.21 -15.08 -2.18
CA VAL A 93 9.15 -15.06 -0.72
C VAL A 93 7.71 -15.30 -0.27
N GLN A 94 7.51 -16.41 0.43
CA GLN A 94 6.18 -16.82 0.88
C GLN A 94 5.56 -15.76 1.80
N ASN A 95 4.30 -15.40 1.54
CA ASN A 95 3.49 -14.45 2.31
C ASN A 95 4.08 -13.02 2.41
N GLU A 96 5.01 -12.64 1.53
CA GLU A 96 5.49 -11.26 1.47
C GLU A 96 4.63 -10.45 0.48
N VAL A 97 4.02 -9.37 0.97
CA VAL A 97 3.31 -8.42 0.10
C VAL A 97 4.32 -7.52 -0.60
N MET A 98 4.42 -7.63 -1.92
CA MET A 98 5.40 -6.86 -2.71
C MET A 98 4.85 -5.54 -3.24
N ALA A 99 3.54 -5.47 -3.51
CA ALA A 99 2.91 -4.29 -4.08
C ALA A 99 1.46 -4.16 -3.58
N ARG A 100 0.98 -2.92 -3.50
CA ARG A 100 -0.37 -2.57 -3.08
C ARG A 100 -0.91 -1.41 -3.89
N CYS A 101 -2.17 -1.48 -4.29
CA CYS A 101 -2.96 -0.36 -4.80
C CYS A 101 -4.22 -0.22 -3.96
N THR A 102 -4.62 1.00 -3.63
CA THR A 102 -5.85 1.28 -2.88
C THR A 102 -6.71 2.23 -3.70
N ILE A 103 -8.02 1.96 -3.72
CA ILE A 103 -9.03 2.81 -4.32
C ILE A 103 -10.04 3.18 -3.24
N ILE A 104 -10.15 4.48 -2.93
CA ILE A 104 -10.91 5.02 -1.80
C ILE A 104 -12.00 5.93 -2.35
N PHE A 105 -13.22 5.79 -1.85
CA PHE A 105 -14.30 6.72 -2.16
C PHE A 105 -13.94 8.12 -1.63
N ASP A 106 -14.04 9.13 -2.49
CA ASP A 106 -13.77 10.51 -2.11
C ASP A 106 -15.06 11.31 -1.98
N SER A 107 -15.77 11.48 -3.09
CA SER A 107 -16.90 12.40 -3.16
C SER A 107 -17.83 12.05 -4.31
N VAL A 108 -19.01 12.69 -4.34
CA VAL A 108 -19.86 12.73 -5.53
C VAL A 108 -19.83 14.15 -6.10
N ARG A 109 -19.31 14.32 -7.32
CA ARG A 109 -19.21 15.62 -7.99
C ARG A 109 -20.14 15.61 -9.21
N LYS A 110 -21.16 16.47 -9.20
CA LYS A 110 -22.18 16.56 -10.26
C LYS A 110 -22.85 15.21 -10.58
N GLY A 111 -23.13 14.41 -9.55
CA GLY A 111 -23.76 13.09 -9.69
C GLY A 111 -22.81 11.94 -9.99
N ILE A 112 -21.54 12.21 -10.31
CA ILE A 112 -20.53 11.17 -10.60
C ILE A 112 -19.72 10.87 -9.34
N ALA A 113 -19.61 9.60 -8.98
CA ALA A 113 -18.77 9.16 -7.87
C ALA A 113 -17.28 9.28 -8.26
N THR A 114 -16.51 9.97 -7.44
CA THR A 114 -15.06 10.11 -7.58
C THR A 114 -14.36 9.25 -6.54
N TRP A 115 -13.33 8.53 -6.98
CA TRP A 115 -12.49 7.68 -6.14
C TRP A 115 -11.03 8.10 -6.26
N GLN A 116 -10.34 8.22 -5.14
CA GLN A 116 -8.89 8.39 -5.12
C GLN A 116 -8.21 7.04 -5.34
N VAL A 117 -7.10 7.04 -6.06
CA VAL A 117 -6.23 5.88 -6.20
C VAL A 117 -4.80 6.21 -5.80
N ASP A 118 -4.16 5.29 -5.06
CA ASP A 118 -2.75 5.37 -4.72
C ASP A 118 -2.10 3.98 -4.76
N TRP A 119 -0.79 3.91 -5.04
CA TRP A 119 -0.04 2.65 -5.13
C TRP A 119 1.33 2.74 -4.47
N ALA A 120 1.85 1.58 -4.05
CA ALA A 120 3.18 1.44 -3.50
C ALA A 120 3.77 0.07 -3.83
N VAL A 121 5.10 0.03 -3.92
CA VAL A 121 5.89 -1.18 -4.13
C VAL A 121 6.98 -1.22 -3.06
N ALA A 122 7.13 -2.38 -2.43
CA ALA A 122 8.18 -2.62 -1.45
C ALA A 122 9.55 -2.41 -2.11
N GLN A 123 10.48 -1.81 -1.36
CA GLN A 123 11.71 -1.24 -1.92
C GLN A 123 12.56 -2.25 -2.72
N ASN A 124 12.64 -3.48 -2.22
CA ASN A 124 13.32 -4.62 -2.84
C ASN A 124 12.70 -5.09 -4.17
N TYR A 125 11.47 -4.68 -4.47
CA TYR A 125 10.76 -5.02 -5.72
C TYR A 125 10.67 -3.83 -6.69
N ARG A 126 11.22 -2.66 -6.40
CA ARG A 126 11.16 -1.49 -7.31
C ARG A 126 11.94 -1.72 -8.61
N ASN A 127 11.75 -0.82 -9.59
CA ASN A 127 12.41 -0.84 -10.91
C ASN A 127 12.07 -2.04 -11.81
N ASN A 128 10.98 -2.76 -11.51
CA ASN A 128 10.50 -3.92 -12.28
C ASN A 128 9.05 -3.75 -12.76
N ASN A 129 8.62 -2.50 -13.00
CA ASN A 129 7.25 -2.13 -13.42
C ASN A 129 6.10 -2.54 -12.48
N TRP A 130 6.37 -3.12 -11.31
CA TRP A 130 5.33 -3.61 -10.40
C TRP A 130 4.33 -2.53 -9.96
N GLY A 131 4.74 -1.26 -9.87
CA GLY A 131 3.85 -0.14 -9.54
C GLY A 131 2.76 0.06 -10.60
N LYS A 132 3.17 0.06 -11.88
CA LYS A 132 2.22 0.11 -13.01
C LYS A 132 1.36 -1.15 -13.06
N THR A 133 1.96 -2.31 -12.83
CA THR A 133 1.26 -3.60 -12.85
C THR A 133 0.15 -3.67 -11.81
N ILE A 134 0.44 -3.37 -10.54
CA ILE A 134 -0.58 -3.41 -9.48
C ILE A 134 -1.67 -2.36 -9.72
N ALA A 135 -1.30 -1.14 -10.13
CA ALA A 135 -2.27 -0.07 -10.34
C ALA A 135 -3.23 -0.39 -11.49
N LEU A 136 -2.71 -0.91 -12.62
CA LEU A 136 -3.53 -1.33 -13.75
C LEU A 136 -4.45 -2.49 -13.37
N LYS A 137 -3.91 -3.56 -12.75
CA LYS A 137 -4.73 -4.73 -12.39
C LYS A 137 -5.81 -4.39 -11.37
N ALA A 138 -5.48 -3.57 -10.36
CA ALA A 138 -6.43 -3.09 -9.37
C ALA A 138 -7.55 -2.26 -9.99
N LEU A 139 -7.22 -1.34 -10.92
CA LEU A 139 -8.23 -0.55 -11.61
C LEU A 139 -9.15 -1.43 -12.47
N THR A 140 -8.61 -2.42 -13.18
CA THR A 140 -9.44 -3.36 -13.94
C THR A 140 -10.36 -4.19 -13.04
N GLU A 141 -9.87 -4.71 -11.91
CA GLU A 141 -10.69 -5.40 -10.91
C GLU A 141 -11.80 -4.50 -10.36
N PHE A 142 -11.46 -3.23 -10.10
CA PHE A 142 -12.40 -2.22 -9.65
C PHE A 142 -13.50 -1.99 -10.68
N CYS A 143 -13.14 -1.71 -11.94
CA CYS A 143 -14.11 -1.54 -13.03
C CYS A 143 -15.05 -2.75 -13.13
N ASN A 144 -14.48 -3.96 -13.14
CA ASN A 144 -15.24 -5.20 -13.20
C ASN A 144 -16.19 -5.37 -12.00
N GLY A 145 -15.74 -5.00 -10.80
CA GLY A 145 -16.56 -5.07 -9.58
C GLY A 145 -17.65 -4.00 -9.47
N MET A 146 -17.60 -2.96 -10.31
CA MET A 146 -18.48 -1.79 -10.27
C MET A 146 -19.46 -1.69 -11.45
N GLN A 147 -19.36 -2.55 -12.46
CA GLN A 147 -20.24 -2.53 -13.66
C GLN A 147 -21.73 -2.36 -13.32
N ASP A 148 -22.25 -3.15 -12.38
CA ASP A 148 -23.67 -3.09 -12.00
C ASP A 148 -24.00 -2.03 -10.94
N LYS A 149 -22.99 -1.35 -10.39
CA LYS A 149 -23.14 -0.44 -9.23
C LYS A 149 -22.95 1.02 -9.59
N LEU A 150 -22.18 1.31 -10.64
CA LEU A 150 -21.83 2.65 -11.09
C LEU A 150 -22.19 2.78 -12.58
N SER A 151 -23.45 2.46 -12.92
CA SER A 151 -23.95 2.45 -14.30
C SER A 151 -23.90 3.83 -14.97
N ASP A 152 -23.96 4.91 -14.19
CA ASP A 152 -23.82 6.28 -14.69
C ASP A 152 -22.34 6.70 -14.84
N GLY A 153 -21.42 5.74 -14.68
CA GLY A 153 -19.98 5.96 -14.69
C GLY A 153 -19.43 6.45 -13.35
N PHE A 154 -18.11 6.64 -13.33
CA PHE A 154 -17.36 7.12 -12.17
C PHE A 154 -16.08 7.83 -12.61
N ALA A 155 -15.43 8.53 -11.69
CA ALA A 155 -14.13 9.15 -11.91
C ALA A 155 -13.06 8.53 -11.00
N ILE A 156 -11.85 8.38 -11.54
CA ILE A 156 -10.64 8.04 -10.78
C ILE A 156 -9.74 9.27 -10.75
N GLU A 157 -9.30 9.65 -9.56
CA GLU A 157 -8.35 10.71 -9.31
C GLU A 157 -7.07 10.15 -8.68
N ALA A 158 -5.92 10.61 -9.16
CA ALA A 158 -4.63 10.40 -8.48
C ALA A 158 -3.96 11.75 -8.27
N VAL A 159 -3.40 11.95 -7.07
CA VAL A 159 -2.63 13.14 -6.72
C VAL A 159 -1.22 12.70 -6.38
N VAL A 160 -0.23 13.27 -7.06
CA VAL A 160 1.17 12.89 -6.95
C VAL A 160 2.00 14.14 -6.64
N ASP A 161 2.82 14.07 -5.60
CA ASP A 161 3.73 15.16 -5.24
C ASP A 161 4.75 15.42 -6.35
N GLU A 162 5.10 16.70 -6.54
CA GLU A 162 6.22 17.11 -7.39
C GLU A 162 7.52 16.37 -7.00
N GLY A 163 8.24 15.87 -8.01
CA GLY A 163 9.47 15.09 -7.85
C GLY A 163 9.28 13.57 -7.74
N ASN A 164 8.04 13.06 -7.65
CA ASN A 164 7.77 11.62 -7.73
C ASN A 164 7.56 11.15 -9.18
N GLU A 165 8.63 11.25 -9.98
CA GLU A 165 8.64 10.97 -11.42
C GLU A 165 8.10 9.58 -11.79
N ALA A 166 8.37 8.58 -10.96
CA ALA A 166 7.88 7.23 -11.19
C ALA A 166 6.35 7.17 -11.10
N SER A 167 5.76 7.84 -10.11
CA SER A 167 4.31 7.84 -9.93
C SER A 167 3.61 8.77 -10.91
N ILE A 168 4.21 9.91 -11.27
CA ILE A 168 3.70 10.79 -12.34
C ILE A 168 3.54 10.00 -13.64
N LYS A 169 4.57 9.26 -14.05
CA LYS A 169 4.52 8.43 -15.27
C LYS A 169 3.49 7.30 -15.22
N ILE A 170 3.29 6.69 -14.04
CA ILE A 170 2.25 5.68 -13.85
C ILE A 170 0.87 6.32 -13.98
N ALA A 171 0.63 7.45 -13.30
CA ALA A 171 -0.62 8.18 -13.31
C ALA A 171 -0.97 8.68 -14.72
N GLU A 172 -0.01 9.25 -15.43
CA GLU A 172 -0.17 9.69 -16.82
C GLU A 172 -0.56 8.52 -17.74
N SER A 173 0.12 7.38 -17.62
CA SER A 173 -0.19 6.19 -18.43
C SER A 173 -1.52 5.52 -18.08
N LEU A 174 -1.98 5.61 -16.82
CA LEU A 174 -3.18 4.92 -16.33
C LEU A 174 -4.44 5.78 -16.49
N ILE A 175 -4.32 7.06 -16.14
CA ILE A 175 -5.43 8.01 -15.99
C ILE A 175 -5.33 9.10 -17.06
N GLY A 176 -4.14 9.67 -17.28
CA GLY A 176 -3.94 10.81 -18.17
C GLY A 176 -4.54 12.11 -17.62
N ASN A 177 -4.75 13.11 -18.48
CA ASN A 177 -5.36 14.40 -18.14
C ASN A 177 -4.68 15.13 -16.96
N GLU A 178 -3.35 15.22 -17.00
CA GLU A 178 -2.57 15.89 -15.98
C GLU A 178 -2.95 17.37 -15.82
N LYS A 179 -3.00 17.82 -14.56
CA LYS A 179 -2.96 19.23 -14.20
C LYS A 179 -1.99 19.43 -13.05
N VAL A 180 -1.16 20.46 -13.15
CA VAL A 180 -0.25 20.85 -12.08
C VAL A 180 -0.92 21.95 -11.25
N ILE A 181 -1.02 21.75 -9.94
CA ILE A 181 -1.67 22.67 -9.00
C ILE A 181 -0.68 23.02 -7.89
N PHE A 182 -0.57 24.30 -7.56
CA PHE A 182 0.22 24.73 -6.41
C PHE A 182 -0.52 24.45 -5.10
N ASN A 183 0.06 23.61 -4.25
CA ASN A 183 -0.46 23.33 -2.91
C ASN A 183 0.11 24.36 -1.92
N LYS A 184 -0.76 25.25 -1.43
CA LYS A 184 -0.39 26.32 -0.50
C LYS A 184 0.08 25.80 0.86
N ASP A 185 -0.42 24.65 1.29
CA ASP A 185 -0.13 24.10 2.62
C ASP A 185 1.28 23.48 2.66
N THR A 186 1.73 22.92 1.53
CA THR A 186 3.07 22.32 1.41
C THR A 186 4.09 23.24 0.74
N GLY A 187 3.64 24.31 0.08
CA GLY A 187 4.49 25.21 -0.71
C GLY A 187 5.08 24.56 -1.96
N LYS A 188 4.53 23.44 -2.41
CA LYS A 188 5.01 22.65 -3.56
C LYS A 188 3.92 22.45 -4.59
N ASN A 189 4.30 22.11 -5.82
CA ASN A 189 3.33 21.67 -6.80
C ASN A 189 2.88 20.23 -6.52
N VAL A 190 1.66 19.92 -6.95
CA VAL A 190 1.14 18.56 -7.04
C VAL A 190 0.58 18.33 -8.44
N HIS A 191 0.78 17.12 -8.94
CA HIS A 191 0.26 16.66 -10.22
C HIS A 191 -1.03 15.89 -9.95
N THR A 192 -2.16 16.41 -10.40
CA THR A 192 -3.45 15.71 -10.35
C THR A 192 -3.82 15.13 -11.71
N PHE A 193 -4.35 13.92 -11.69
CA PHE A 193 -4.79 13.18 -12.87
C PHE A 193 -6.23 12.77 -12.62
N LEU A 194 -7.13 13.06 -13.56
CA LEU A 194 -8.55 12.75 -13.42
C LEU A 194 -9.10 12.16 -14.72
N ARG A 195 -9.72 10.99 -14.62
CA ARG A 195 -10.38 10.34 -15.76
C ARG A 195 -11.77 9.86 -15.37
N HIS A 196 -12.72 10.09 -16.28
CA HIS A 196 -14.05 9.53 -16.21
C HIS A 196 -14.07 8.18 -16.94
N PHE A 197 -14.77 7.23 -16.35
CA PHE A 197 -15.00 5.89 -16.88
C PHE A 197 -16.50 5.72 -17.08
N GLU A 198 -16.86 5.34 -18.30
CA GLU A 198 -18.18 4.84 -18.65
C GLU A 198 -18.10 3.30 -18.57
N LEU A 199 -19.05 2.67 -17.88
CA LEU A 199 -19.09 1.22 -17.66
C LEU A 199 -20.10 0.54 -18.57
#